data_AF-A0A915UMK2-F1
#
_entry.id   AF-A0A915UMK2-F1
#
_cell.length_a   1.000
_cell.length_b   1.000
_cell.length_c   1.000
_cell.angle_alpha   90.00
_cell.angle_beta   90.00
_cell.angle_gamma   90.00
#
_symmetry.space_group_name_H-M   'P 1'
#
loop_
_entity.id
_entity.type
_entity.pdbx_description
1 polymer ?
#
loop_
_entity_poly.entity_id
_entity_poly.type
_entity_poly.pdbx_seq_one_letter_code
_entity_poly.pdbx_strand_id
1 'polypeptide(L)'
;MQQLVEGLERLATLSQHAGLPRLAAEAQQAAVQASQTRFNVAVLGQFKRGKSSVLNALIGQAVLPTDVLPTTGVVTVVFALDDASLLVTDAAGNVRPAPLAALAELITEEQNPHNQKGILKVTVPCRCPLTESGVDLVDTPGLGSIFQHSAHRAREFLPRVDVALLVLGADPPLTGEELELAVEASKLASALWVVVNKADLWGESQGKVLDFTARVLREKLPVPFQGPWPVSAKRALEEGFDPGIDQLRNQLLELAQQKRQVMALASARRALKVLAEQALSHCRLQEQALTAPLAQLEASIATFREEVRHADDLALAAMVRARQAFRLDLSKLEEVRQNEERRMLKAVRTLCLRCALGERANRQALDRFLQESLSGLVQGALEAVSAAYWRELQAAYAAYSQELSQAFGRLLQPIRLLAKKLFAVDIAGFSPPPLPPPTALPACDPVIPALALDWGWLRDLAFRLLPARLRAPLAVARGRQLATEWWRRGYGELQARYAQLVDETVRRGQAVMEERRRQLEQEILATLEAARKAQAQGEAQVATELFRLHRLQAELETLLALTHS
;
A
#
# COMPACT_ATOMS: atom_id res chain seq x y z
N MET A 1 -34.65 5.06 -6.70
CA MET A 1 -33.91 4.15 -5.79
C MET A 1 -34.26 2.70 -6.06
N GLN A 2 -35.52 2.28 -5.89
CA GLN A 2 -35.94 0.88 -6.09
C GLN A 2 -35.51 0.29 -7.46
N GLN A 3 -35.73 1.02 -8.56
CA GLN A 3 -35.26 0.60 -9.89
C GLN A 3 -33.74 0.38 -10.00
N LEU A 4 -32.92 1.16 -9.27
CA LEU A 4 -31.46 0.98 -9.26
C LEU A 4 -31.04 -0.22 -8.42
N VAL A 5 -31.74 -0.50 -7.32
CA VAL A 5 -31.52 -1.69 -6.50
C VAL A 5 -31.83 -2.93 -7.32
N GLU A 6 -33.02 -3.00 -7.91
CA GLU A 6 -33.42 -4.10 -8.80
C GLU A 6 -32.46 -4.25 -9.99
N GLY A 7 -31.98 -3.13 -10.55
CA GLY A 7 -30.97 -3.13 -11.61
C GLY A 7 -29.62 -3.71 -11.17
N LEU A 8 -29.15 -3.41 -9.97
CA LEU A 8 -27.91 -3.95 -9.40
C LEU A 8 -28.03 -5.45 -9.05
N GLU A 9 -29.16 -5.88 -8.49
CA GLU A 9 -29.44 -7.31 -8.24
C GLU A 9 -29.51 -8.09 -9.56
N ARG A 10 -30.12 -7.50 -10.59
CA ARG A 10 -30.14 -8.08 -11.93
C ARG A 10 -28.73 -8.16 -12.52
N LEU A 11 -27.92 -7.11 -12.39
CA LEU A 11 -26.53 -7.11 -12.82
C LEU A 11 -25.72 -8.22 -12.13
N ALA A 12 -25.92 -8.43 -10.83
CA ALA A 12 -25.25 -9.50 -10.10
C ALA A 12 -25.55 -10.87 -10.72
N THR A 13 -26.83 -11.13 -10.99
CA THR A 13 -27.30 -12.36 -11.64
C THR A 13 -26.70 -12.53 -13.04
N LEU A 14 -26.72 -11.48 -13.85
CA LEU A 14 -26.16 -11.50 -15.21
C LEU A 14 -24.66 -11.75 -15.22
N SER A 15 -23.94 -11.14 -14.27
CA SER A 15 -22.49 -11.29 -14.13
C SER A 15 -22.11 -12.72 -13.75
N GLN A 16 -22.90 -13.37 -12.90
CA GLN A 16 -22.72 -14.78 -12.58
C GLN A 16 -22.94 -15.67 -13.81
N HIS A 17 -23.99 -15.40 -14.59
CA HIS A 17 -24.21 -16.09 -15.87
C HIS A 17 -23.14 -15.79 -16.92
N ALA A 18 -22.47 -14.65 -16.87
CA ALA A 18 -21.36 -14.31 -17.76
C ALA A 18 -20.01 -14.91 -17.32
N GLY A 19 -19.97 -15.64 -16.19
CA GLY A 19 -18.72 -16.19 -15.65
C GLY A 19 -17.84 -15.18 -14.93
N LEU A 20 -18.43 -14.09 -14.41
CA LEU A 20 -17.76 -12.99 -13.72
C LEU A 20 -18.15 -12.95 -12.22
N PRO A 21 -17.75 -13.95 -11.40
CA PRO A 21 -18.22 -14.08 -10.01
C PRO A 21 -17.81 -12.91 -9.11
N ARG A 22 -16.63 -12.31 -9.36
CA ARG A 22 -16.19 -11.11 -8.65
C ARG A 22 -17.10 -9.92 -8.91
N LEU A 23 -17.45 -9.67 -10.18
CA LEU A 23 -18.34 -8.58 -10.58
C LEU A 23 -19.75 -8.80 -10.03
N ALA A 24 -20.21 -10.06 -9.99
CA ALA A 24 -21.48 -10.44 -9.37
C ALA A 24 -21.54 -10.09 -7.88
N ALA A 25 -20.50 -10.45 -7.11
CA ALA A 25 -20.42 -10.12 -5.68
C ALA A 25 -20.40 -8.61 -5.43
N GLU A 26 -19.69 -7.86 -6.28
CA GLU A 26 -19.61 -6.39 -6.20
C GLU A 26 -20.96 -5.72 -6.51
N ALA A 27 -21.68 -6.20 -7.53
CA ALA A 27 -23.02 -5.70 -7.86
C ALA A 27 -24.03 -6.01 -6.75
N GLN A 28 -23.99 -7.21 -6.17
CA GLN A 28 -24.86 -7.60 -5.05
C GLN A 28 -24.61 -6.71 -3.82
N GLN A 29 -23.35 -6.41 -3.52
CA GLN A 29 -23.03 -5.50 -2.41
C GLN A 29 -23.57 -4.09 -2.66
N ALA A 30 -23.41 -3.57 -3.88
CA ALA A 30 -23.94 -2.26 -4.24
C ALA A 30 -25.47 -2.21 -4.12
N ALA A 31 -26.18 -3.28 -4.48
CA ALA A 31 -27.62 -3.40 -4.30
C ALA A 31 -28.02 -3.31 -2.82
N VAL A 32 -27.33 -4.05 -1.95
CA VAL A 32 -27.58 -4.02 -0.49
C VAL A 32 -27.36 -2.61 0.07
N GLN A 33 -26.25 -1.95 -0.28
CA GLN A 33 -25.97 -0.57 0.17
C GLN A 33 -27.05 0.43 -0.30
N ALA A 34 -27.46 0.31 -1.56
CA ALA A 34 -28.50 1.15 -2.14
C ALA A 34 -29.86 0.94 -1.46
N SER A 35 -30.24 -0.31 -1.17
CA SER A 35 -31.49 -0.66 -0.48
C SER A 35 -31.57 -0.07 0.92
N GLN A 36 -30.43 0.02 1.60
CA GLN A 36 -30.31 0.58 2.95
C GLN A 36 -30.07 2.09 2.96
N THR A 37 -30.08 2.74 1.79
CA THR A 37 -29.80 4.18 1.61
C THR A 37 -28.48 4.62 2.25
N ARG A 38 -27.42 3.84 2.02
CA ARG A 38 -26.10 4.10 2.60
C ARG A 38 -25.15 4.70 1.57
N PHE A 39 -24.12 5.42 2.04
CA PHE A 39 -23.10 6.02 1.20
C PHE A 39 -21.71 5.90 1.84
N ASN A 40 -20.68 5.87 1.00
CA ASN A 40 -19.31 5.58 1.42
C ASN A 40 -18.51 6.86 1.66
N VAL A 41 -17.94 6.99 2.85
CA VAL A 41 -16.94 7.99 3.20
C VAL A 41 -15.60 7.29 3.34
N ALA A 42 -14.73 7.46 2.35
CA ALA A 42 -13.42 6.81 2.33
C ALA A 42 -12.32 7.76 2.79
N VAL A 43 -11.47 7.27 3.70
CA VAL A 43 -10.36 8.05 4.24
C VAL A 43 -9.10 7.74 3.47
N LEU A 44 -8.57 8.75 2.78
CA LEU A 44 -7.41 8.67 1.89
C LEU A 44 -6.25 9.47 2.50
N GLY A 45 -5.01 9.21 2.08
CA GLY A 45 -3.85 10.00 2.51
C GLY A 45 -2.62 9.17 2.84
N GLN A 46 -1.45 9.81 2.86
CA GLN A 46 -0.19 9.08 2.95
C GLN A 46 -0.02 8.23 4.23
N PHE A 47 0.95 7.32 4.21
CA PHE A 47 1.32 6.54 5.39
C PHE A 47 1.72 7.46 6.56
N LYS A 48 1.40 7.04 7.80
CA LYS A 48 1.68 7.79 9.05
C LYS A 48 1.07 9.20 9.15
N ARG A 49 0.11 9.56 8.28
CA ARG A 49 -0.75 10.75 8.45
C ARG A 49 -1.90 10.55 9.43
N GLY A 50 -2.10 9.32 9.93
CA GLY A 50 -3.07 9.00 10.98
C GLY A 50 -4.49 8.78 10.48
N LYS A 51 -4.67 8.18 9.30
CA LYS A 51 -5.99 7.85 8.72
C LYS A 51 -6.87 7.03 9.66
N SER A 52 -6.38 5.88 10.12
CA SER A 52 -7.11 5.00 11.04
C SER A 52 -7.36 5.69 12.40
N SER A 53 -6.45 6.57 12.83
CA SER A 53 -6.66 7.41 14.03
C SER A 53 -7.79 8.43 13.82
N VAL A 54 -7.84 9.10 12.67
CA VAL A 54 -8.93 10.04 12.31
C VAL A 54 -10.26 9.28 12.21
N LEU A 55 -10.26 8.07 11.64
CA LEU A 55 -11.45 7.21 11.61
C LEU A 55 -11.92 6.84 13.01
N ASN A 56 -11.04 6.35 13.87
CA ASN A 56 -11.37 6.05 15.27
C ASN A 56 -11.88 7.30 16.01
N ALA A 57 -11.27 8.46 15.78
CA ALA A 57 -11.71 9.72 16.35
C ALA A 57 -13.11 10.13 15.84
N LEU A 58 -13.42 9.91 14.55
CA LEU A 58 -14.76 10.14 13.99
C LEU A 58 -15.81 9.20 14.58
N ILE A 59 -15.45 7.93 14.77
CA ILE A 59 -16.30 6.91 15.41
C ILE A 59 -16.51 7.22 16.89
N GLY A 60 -15.50 7.80 17.56
CA GLY A 60 -15.47 8.07 18.99
C GLY A 60 -14.89 6.93 19.83
N GLN A 61 -14.34 5.87 19.20
CA GLN A 61 -13.71 4.75 19.89
C GLN A 61 -12.64 4.07 19.01
N ALA A 62 -11.70 3.37 19.64
CA ALA A 62 -10.59 2.69 18.94
C ALA A 62 -11.02 1.35 18.34
N VAL A 63 -11.64 1.38 17.15
CA VAL A 63 -12.11 0.17 16.43
C VAL A 63 -11.02 -0.40 15.50
N LEU A 64 -10.37 0.48 14.75
CA LEU A 64 -9.34 0.10 13.78
C LEU A 64 -7.96 0.09 14.45
N PRO A 65 -7.08 -0.85 14.08
CA PRO A 65 -5.70 -0.85 14.56
C PRO A 65 -4.99 0.45 14.13
N THR A 66 -4.26 1.06 15.06
CA THR A 66 -3.55 2.34 14.84
C THR A 66 -2.03 2.23 14.96
N ASP A 67 -1.52 0.99 15.03
CA ASP A 67 -0.10 0.71 15.24
C ASP A 67 0.83 1.32 14.19
N VAL A 68 2.11 1.38 14.54
CA VAL A 68 3.19 2.01 13.75
C VAL A 68 3.42 1.30 12.40
N LEU A 69 2.92 0.07 12.26
CA LEU A 69 3.01 -0.76 11.06
C LEU A 69 1.77 -0.55 10.15
N PRO A 70 1.95 -0.56 8.82
CA PRO A 70 0.83 -0.36 7.90
C PRO A 70 -0.22 -1.48 8.02
N THR A 71 -1.47 -1.12 7.71
CA THR A 71 -2.49 -2.10 7.40
C THR A 71 -2.12 -2.82 6.09
N THR A 72 -2.38 -4.13 6.03
CA THR A 72 -2.37 -4.89 4.77
C THR A 72 -3.30 -4.18 3.80
N GLY A 73 -3.10 -4.32 2.49
CA GLY A 73 -3.92 -3.68 1.46
C GLY A 73 -5.39 -4.07 1.39
N VAL A 74 -5.98 -4.51 2.49
CA VAL A 74 -7.34 -4.94 2.69
C VAL A 74 -8.23 -3.74 3.02
N VAL A 75 -9.13 -3.40 2.10
CA VAL A 75 -10.14 -2.36 2.33
C VAL A 75 -10.97 -2.75 3.54
N THR A 76 -11.03 -1.86 4.53
CA THR A 76 -11.78 -2.11 5.77
C THR A 76 -12.98 -1.17 5.83
N VAL A 77 -14.18 -1.73 5.91
CA VAL A 77 -15.44 -0.99 5.94
C VAL A 77 -16.04 -1.10 7.33
N VAL A 78 -16.26 0.02 7.99
CA VAL A 78 -16.93 0.09 9.29
C VAL A 78 -18.41 0.38 9.06
N PHE A 79 -19.27 -0.50 9.58
CA PHE A 79 -20.70 -0.56 9.26
C PHE A 79 -21.52 -0.88 10.52
N ALA A 80 -22.76 -0.38 10.62
CA ALA A 80 -23.68 -0.73 11.71
C ALA A 80 -24.36 -2.10 11.47
N LEU A 81 -23.73 -3.22 11.86
CA LEU A 81 -24.36 -4.56 11.85
C LEU A 81 -24.97 -4.87 13.23
N ASP A 82 -26.02 -5.68 13.23
CA ASP A 82 -26.64 -6.23 14.44
C ASP A 82 -25.84 -7.42 15.00
N ASP A 83 -25.12 -8.14 14.13
CA ASP A 83 -24.25 -9.25 14.52
C ASP A 83 -22.85 -8.74 14.88
N ALA A 84 -22.26 -9.29 15.94
CA ALA A 84 -20.96 -8.89 16.48
C ALA A 84 -19.78 -9.57 15.75
N SER A 85 -20.01 -10.14 14.56
CA SER A 85 -18.99 -10.84 13.77
C SER A 85 -18.47 -9.96 12.62
N LEU A 86 -17.18 -10.08 12.32
CA LEU A 86 -16.57 -9.52 11.12
C LEU A 86 -17.09 -10.26 9.89
N LEU A 87 -17.30 -9.56 8.77
CA LEU A 87 -17.52 -10.21 7.47
C LEU A 87 -16.28 -10.08 6.61
N VAL A 88 -15.63 -11.20 6.33
CA VAL A 88 -14.42 -11.29 5.51
C VAL A 88 -14.80 -11.69 4.10
N THR A 89 -14.47 -10.85 3.13
CA THR A 89 -14.59 -11.15 1.70
C THR A 89 -13.23 -11.56 1.15
N ASP A 90 -13.12 -12.76 0.60
CA ASP A 90 -11.89 -13.23 -0.06
C ASP A 90 -11.75 -12.69 -1.50
N ALA A 91 -10.62 -12.97 -2.15
CA ALA A 91 -10.34 -12.55 -3.53
C ALA A 91 -11.30 -13.18 -4.57
N ALA A 92 -11.94 -14.29 -4.25
CA ALA A 92 -12.94 -14.94 -5.09
C ALA A 92 -14.35 -14.33 -4.90
N GLY A 93 -14.53 -13.46 -3.90
CA GLY A 93 -15.79 -12.81 -3.58
C GLY A 93 -16.63 -13.56 -2.54
N ASN A 94 -16.13 -14.65 -1.95
CA ASN A 94 -16.85 -15.39 -0.92
C ASN A 94 -16.84 -14.60 0.39
N VAL A 95 -18.00 -14.52 1.04
CA VAL A 95 -18.16 -13.83 2.33
C VAL A 95 -18.25 -14.88 3.43
N ARG A 96 -17.41 -14.74 4.47
CA ARG A 96 -17.43 -15.59 5.65
C ARG A 96 -17.39 -14.77 6.95
N PRO A 97 -18.12 -15.19 8.00
CA PRO A 97 -18.00 -14.56 9.31
C PRO A 97 -16.65 -14.89 9.96
N ALA A 98 -16.14 -13.96 10.77
CA ALA A 98 -14.95 -14.14 11.60
C ALA A 98 -15.11 -13.39 12.95
N PRO A 99 -14.44 -13.81 14.03
CA PRO A 99 -14.53 -13.10 15.31
C PRO A 99 -13.83 -11.73 15.22
N LEU A 100 -14.35 -10.73 15.95
CA LEU A 100 -13.74 -9.38 16.05
C LEU A 100 -12.26 -9.40 16.43
N ALA A 101 -11.84 -10.35 17.27
CA ALA A 101 -10.45 -10.50 17.69
C ALA A 101 -9.49 -10.80 16.51
N ALA A 102 -10.00 -11.38 15.42
CA ALA A 102 -9.21 -11.66 14.23
C ALA A 102 -8.97 -10.42 13.36
N LEU A 103 -9.55 -9.24 13.68
CA LEU A 103 -9.43 -8.05 12.85
C LEU A 103 -7.96 -7.72 12.56
N ALA A 104 -7.14 -7.57 13.61
CA ALA A 104 -5.71 -7.29 13.47
C ALA A 104 -5.00 -8.36 12.64
N GLU A 105 -5.37 -9.63 12.83
CA GLU A 105 -4.82 -10.78 12.11
C GLU A 105 -5.10 -10.74 10.60
N LEU A 106 -6.18 -10.09 10.20
CA LEU A 106 -6.64 -10.02 8.82
C LEU A 106 -6.13 -8.76 8.10
N ILE A 107 -6.06 -7.64 8.82
CA ILE A 107 -5.82 -6.31 8.21
C ILE A 107 -4.46 -5.68 8.56
N THR A 108 -3.60 -6.28 9.39
CA THR A 108 -2.27 -5.71 9.73
C THR A 108 -1.12 -6.41 8.99
N GLU A 109 -0.15 -5.64 8.50
CA GLU A 109 0.99 -6.20 7.76
C GLU A 109 1.84 -7.15 8.62
N GLU A 110 1.83 -6.98 9.94
CA GLU A 110 2.51 -7.87 10.89
C GLU A 110 1.92 -9.29 10.89
N GLN A 111 0.59 -9.40 10.84
CA GLN A 111 -0.10 -10.69 11.02
C GLN A 111 -0.70 -11.28 9.74
N ASN A 112 -0.76 -10.49 8.66
CA ASN A 112 -1.12 -10.94 7.31
C ASN A 112 -0.21 -10.28 6.25
N PRO A 113 1.12 -10.51 6.32
CA PRO A 113 2.08 -9.86 5.44
C PRO A 113 1.70 -10.05 3.98
N HIS A 114 1.72 -8.95 3.21
CA HIS A 114 1.38 -8.94 1.79
C HIS A 114 0.00 -9.51 1.44
N ASN A 115 -0.93 -9.52 2.41
CA ASN A 115 -2.25 -10.12 2.25
C ASN A 115 -2.20 -11.57 1.73
N GLN A 116 -1.29 -12.39 2.26
CA GLN A 116 -1.18 -13.83 1.95
C GLN A 116 -2.49 -14.59 2.15
N LYS A 117 -3.36 -14.10 3.04
CA LYS A 117 -4.70 -14.66 3.28
C LYS A 117 -5.70 -14.36 2.16
N GLY A 118 -5.30 -13.63 1.11
CA GLY A 118 -6.10 -13.40 -0.09
C GLY A 118 -7.38 -12.62 0.20
N ILE A 119 -7.36 -11.67 1.14
CA ILE A 119 -8.55 -10.96 1.60
C ILE A 119 -8.80 -9.74 0.72
N LEU A 120 -10.00 -9.62 0.16
CA LEU A 120 -10.38 -8.44 -0.62
C LEU A 120 -10.81 -7.29 0.31
N LYS A 121 -11.67 -7.61 1.28
CA LYS A 121 -12.35 -6.63 2.12
C LYS A 121 -12.71 -7.23 3.48
N VAL A 122 -12.65 -6.43 4.53
CA VAL A 122 -13.18 -6.78 5.86
C VAL A 122 -14.25 -5.76 6.24
N THR A 123 -15.41 -6.25 6.66
CA THR A 123 -16.50 -5.42 7.19
C THR A 123 -16.52 -5.56 8.70
N VAL A 124 -16.41 -4.44 9.40
CA VAL A 124 -16.32 -4.35 10.87
C VAL A 124 -17.64 -3.83 11.42
N PRO A 125 -18.33 -4.61 12.28
CA PRO A 125 -19.56 -4.16 12.93
C PRO A 125 -19.22 -3.09 13.98
N CYS A 126 -19.80 -1.90 13.84
CA CYS A 126 -19.65 -0.80 14.80
C CYS A 126 -20.87 0.13 14.73
N ARG A 127 -21.58 0.26 15.85
CA ARG A 127 -22.65 1.25 16.01
C ARG A 127 -22.06 2.54 16.58
N CYS A 128 -22.19 3.62 15.81
CA CYS A 128 -21.85 4.97 16.21
C CYS A 128 -22.81 5.94 15.48
N PRO A 129 -22.90 7.21 15.91
CA PRO A 129 -23.83 8.17 15.31
C PRO A 129 -23.74 8.26 13.78
N LEU A 130 -22.54 8.13 13.21
CA LEU A 130 -22.31 8.13 11.77
C LEU A 130 -22.87 6.88 11.09
N THR A 131 -22.54 5.68 11.60
CA THR A 131 -22.96 4.41 10.97
C THR A 131 -24.46 4.18 11.08
N GLU A 132 -25.10 4.66 12.15
CA GLU A 132 -26.56 4.68 12.32
C GLU A 132 -27.24 5.68 11.38
N SER A 133 -26.57 6.80 11.08
CA SER A 133 -27.03 7.80 10.10
C SER A 133 -26.87 7.37 8.65
N GLY A 134 -26.37 6.15 8.38
CA GLY A 134 -26.21 5.60 7.02
C GLY A 134 -24.86 5.83 6.37
N VAL A 135 -23.87 6.26 7.14
CA VAL A 135 -22.51 6.47 6.66
C VAL A 135 -21.72 5.18 6.79
N ASP A 136 -21.16 4.70 5.68
CA ASP A 136 -20.15 3.63 5.69
C ASP A 136 -18.76 4.28 5.71
N LEU A 137 -18.02 4.07 6.80
CA LEU A 137 -16.67 4.60 6.93
C LEU A 137 -15.68 3.59 6.36
N VAL A 138 -14.89 3.99 5.37
CA VAL A 138 -13.98 3.10 4.68
C VAL A 138 -12.55 3.52 4.95
N ASP A 139 -11.79 2.63 5.60
CA ASP A 139 -10.34 2.74 5.67
C ASP A 139 -9.74 2.17 4.39
N THR A 140 -8.96 3.01 3.70
CA THR A 140 -8.29 2.63 2.46
C THR A 140 -6.78 2.48 2.72
N PRO A 141 -6.30 1.25 2.94
CA PRO A 141 -4.87 1.02 3.06
C PRO A 141 -4.21 1.29 1.70
N GLY A 142 -3.08 1.98 1.69
CA GLY A 142 -2.23 2.08 0.50
C GLY A 142 -2.32 3.35 -0.34
N LEU A 143 -3.36 4.18 -0.22
CA LEU A 143 -3.45 5.42 -1.01
C LEU A 143 -2.47 6.46 -0.47
N GLY A 144 -1.29 6.55 -1.09
CA GLY A 144 -0.18 7.40 -0.65
C GLY A 144 0.80 6.71 0.32
N SER A 145 0.79 5.37 0.44
CA SER A 145 1.83 4.69 1.21
C SER A 145 3.04 4.32 0.36
N ILE A 146 4.20 4.29 1.01
CA ILE A 146 5.49 3.77 0.51
C ILE A 146 5.34 2.30 0.01
N PHE A 147 4.30 1.60 0.46
CA PHE A 147 3.92 0.26 0.03
C PHE A 147 2.89 0.31 -1.12
N GLN A 148 3.36 0.25 -2.36
CA GLN A 148 2.49 0.30 -3.56
C GLN A 148 1.54 -0.93 -3.66
N HIS A 149 1.76 -1.97 -2.83
CA HIS A 149 0.94 -3.18 -2.48
C HIS A 149 -0.56 -3.02 -2.62
N SER A 150 -0.98 -1.94 -2.00
CA SER A 150 -2.33 -1.74 -1.50
C SER A 150 -3.04 -0.63 -2.26
N ALA A 151 -2.26 0.24 -2.92
CA ALA A 151 -2.76 1.42 -3.63
C ALA A 151 -3.71 1.07 -4.77
N HIS A 152 -3.47 -0.03 -5.50
CA HIS A 152 -4.34 -0.41 -6.63
C HIS A 152 -5.76 -0.79 -6.19
N ARG A 153 -5.90 -1.62 -5.14
CA ARG A 153 -7.22 -2.03 -4.62
C ARG A 153 -7.99 -0.84 -4.05
N ALA A 154 -7.27 0.05 -3.38
CA ALA A 154 -7.87 1.27 -2.88
C ALA A 154 -8.27 2.23 -4.02
N ARG A 155 -7.53 2.28 -5.14
CA ARG A 155 -7.93 3.00 -6.36
C ARG A 155 -9.13 2.37 -7.06
N GLU A 156 -9.22 1.04 -7.13
CA GLU A 156 -10.42 0.33 -7.60
C GLU A 156 -11.66 0.67 -6.76
N PHE A 157 -11.47 1.04 -5.49
CA PHE A 157 -12.55 1.44 -4.60
C PHE A 157 -12.99 2.91 -4.82
N LEU A 158 -12.11 3.80 -5.30
CA LEU A 158 -12.40 5.24 -5.44
C LEU A 158 -13.67 5.59 -6.23
N PRO A 159 -14.02 4.92 -7.35
CA PRO A 159 -15.27 5.18 -8.06
C PRO A 159 -16.53 4.96 -7.24
N ARG A 160 -16.43 4.19 -6.14
CA ARG A 160 -17.53 3.86 -5.20
C ARG A 160 -17.61 4.82 -4.02
N VAL A 161 -16.70 5.78 -3.94
CA VAL A 161 -16.60 6.75 -2.85
C VAL A 161 -17.54 7.92 -3.13
N ASP A 162 -18.36 8.25 -2.13
CA ASP A 162 -19.24 9.41 -2.18
C ASP A 162 -18.52 10.63 -1.60
N VAL A 163 -17.85 10.47 -0.46
CA VAL A 163 -16.97 11.49 0.11
C VAL A 163 -15.56 10.93 0.28
N ALA A 164 -14.61 11.50 -0.45
CA ALA A 164 -13.20 11.26 -0.21
C ALA A 164 -12.71 12.20 0.89
N LEU A 165 -12.40 11.67 2.07
CA LEU A 165 -11.78 12.40 3.17
C LEU A 165 -10.26 12.27 3.08
N LEU A 166 -9.61 13.27 2.50
CA LEU A 166 -8.16 13.33 2.33
C LEU A 166 -7.49 13.83 3.63
N VAL A 167 -6.72 12.95 4.26
CA VAL A 167 -5.94 13.20 5.47
C VAL A 167 -4.51 13.58 5.11
N LEU A 168 -4.19 14.84 5.30
CA LEU A 168 -2.86 15.41 5.12
C LEU A 168 -2.12 15.48 6.46
N GLY A 169 -0.79 15.55 6.40
CA GLY A 169 0.05 15.74 7.58
C GLY A 169 0.33 17.19 7.91
N ALA A 170 0.61 17.42 9.20
CA ALA A 170 1.02 18.72 9.72
C ALA A 170 2.40 19.22 9.22
N ASP A 171 3.31 18.29 8.92
CA ASP A 171 4.67 18.57 8.44
C ASP A 171 5.19 17.40 7.57
N PRO A 172 5.62 17.64 6.31
CA PRO A 172 5.38 18.85 5.52
C PRO A 172 3.88 19.06 5.20
N PRO A 173 3.43 20.31 4.92
CA PRO A 173 2.01 20.69 4.74
C PRO A 173 1.24 19.98 3.62
N LEU A 174 1.92 19.68 2.52
CA LEU A 174 1.38 19.02 1.34
C LEU A 174 2.56 18.51 0.51
N THR A 175 2.65 17.20 0.31
CA THR A 175 3.65 16.58 -0.57
C THR A 175 3.15 16.50 -2.02
N GLY A 176 4.06 16.27 -2.97
CA GLY A 176 3.69 16.05 -4.37
C GLY A 176 2.76 14.85 -4.55
N GLU A 177 3.00 13.75 -3.84
CA GLU A 177 2.15 12.56 -3.92
C GLU A 177 0.77 12.78 -3.26
N GLU A 178 0.70 13.56 -2.17
CA GLU A 178 -0.58 13.97 -1.56
C GLU A 178 -1.40 14.82 -2.54
N LEU A 179 -0.74 15.70 -3.30
CA LEU A 179 -1.38 16.50 -4.33
C LEU A 179 -1.88 15.64 -5.51
N GLU A 180 -1.07 14.68 -5.99
CA GLU A 180 -1.50 13.74 -7.03
C GLU A 180 -2.72 12.91 -6.58
N LEU A 181 -2.69 12.41 -5.35
CA LEU A 181 -3.81 11.69 -4.76
C LEU A 181 -5.06 12.58 -4.64
N ALA A 182 -4.90 13.85 -4.27
CA ALA A 182 -6.00 14.81 -4.23
C ALA A 182 -6.62 15.00 -5.62
N VAL A 183 -5.80 15.17 -6.66
CA VAL A 183 -6.26 15.30 -8.05
C VAL A 183 -6.99 14.03 -8.49
N GLU A 184 -6.47 12.85 -8.18
CA GLU A 184 -7.11 11.57 -8.51
C GLU A 184 -8.46 11.42 -7.80
N ALA A 185 -8.50 11.62 -6.49
CA ALA A 185 -9.72 11.54 -5.69
C ALA A 185 -10.79 12.53 -6.16
N SER A 186 -10.38 13.74 -6.56
CA SER A 186 -11.28 14.78 -7.05
C SER A 186 -11.98 14.42 -8.37
N LYS A 187 -11.42 13.50 -9.16
CA LYS A 187 -12.01 13.03 -10.42
C LYS A 187 -12.97 11.86 -10.24
N LEU A 188 -12.78 11.06 -9.18
CA LEU A 188 -13.45 9.78 -8.99
C LEU A 188 -14.53 9.82 -7.90
N ALA A 189 -14.31 10.59 -6.83
CA ALA A 189 -15.29 10.74 -5.75
C ALA A 189 -16.31 11.85 -6.07
N SER A 190 -17.52 11.75 -5.50
CA SER A 190 -18.55 12.79 -5.69
C SER A 190 -18.22 14.10 -4.96
N ALA A 191 -17.53 14.01 -3.83
CA ALA A 191 -17.08 15.14 -3.05
C ALA A 191 -15.69 14.87 -2.46
N LEU A 192 -14.84 15.90 -2.44
CA LEU A 192 -13.53 15.88 -1.80
C LEU A 192 -13.53 16.77 -0.56
N TRP A 193 -13.20 16.17 0.58
CA TRP A 193 -13.09 16.82 1.88
C TRP A 193 -11.64 16.68 2.35
N VAL A 194 -11.07 17.74 2.89
CA VAL A 194 -9.65 17.77 3.26
C VAL A 194 -9.49 18.07 4.74
N VAL A 195 -8.70 17.26 5.42
CA VAL A 195 -8.32 17.46 6.82
C VAL A 195 -6.81 17.44 6.96
N VAL A 196 -6.27 18.29 7.84
CA VAL A 196 -4.86 18.26 8.19
C VAL A 196 -4.73 17.77 9.62
N ASN A 197 -4.23 16.56 9.77
CA ASN A 197 -4.13 15.88 11.06
C ASN A 197 -2.82 16.23 11.76
N LYS A 198 -2.80 16.02 13.09
CA LYS A 198 -1.74 16.40 14.03
C LYS A 198 -1.64 17.92 14.25
N ALA A 199 -2.80 18.59 14.24
CA ALA A 199 -2.88 20.02 14.53
C ALA A 199 -2.39 20.39 15.94
N ASP A 200 -2.34 19.42 16.87
CA ASP A 200 -1.73 19.57 18.20
C ASP A 200 -0.23 19.92 18.15
N LEU A 201 0.45 19.64 17.03
CA LEU A 201 1.85 20.00 16.83
C LEU A 201 2.04 21.44 16.36
N TRP A 202 0.96 22.12 15.98
CA TRP A 202 1.00 23.50 15.52
C TRP A 202 0.69 24.46 16.67
N GLY A 203 1.67 25.30 16.99
CA GLY A 203 1.45 26.51 17.79
C GLY A 203 0.88 27.62 16.91
N GLU A 204 1.48 28.80 16.96
CA GLU A 204 1.04 29.99 16.21
C GLU A 204 1.13 29.85 14.67
N SER A 205 1.76 28.80 14.14
CA SER A 205 1.98 28.58 12.70
C SER A 205 0.78 27.97 11.96
N GLN A 206 -0.27 27.53 12.65
CA GLN A 206 -1.42 26.83 12.07
C GLN A 206 -2.06 27.56 10.89
N GLY A 207 -2.36 28.87 11.03
CA GLY A 207 -3.05 29.64 10.00
C GLY A 207 -2.28 29.67 8.68
N LYS A 208 -0.95 29.91 8.74
CA LYS A 208 -0.08 29.97 7.55
C LYS A 208 -0.04 28.63 6.81
N VAL A 209 -0.04 27.51 7.53
CA VAL A 209 0.00 26.18 6.93
C VAL A 209 -1.32 25.85 6.23
N LEU A 210 -2.46 26.15 6.88
CA LEU A 210 -3.78 25.96 6.28
C LEU A 210 -3.98 26.83 5.04
N ASP A 211 -3.58 28.10 5.10
CA ASP A 211 -3.67 29.04 3.96
C ASP A 211 -2.81 28.57 2.79
N PHE A 212 -1.59 28.10 3.06
CA PHE A 212 -0.71 27.54 2.05
C PHE A 212 -1.33 26.30 1.39
N THR A 213 -1.78 25.32 2.18
CA THR A 213 -2.39 24.08 1.67
C THR A 213 -3.66 24.38 0.88
N ALA A 214 -4.54 25.24 1.39
CA ALA A 214 -5.76 25.64 0.70
C ALA A 214 -5.47 26.31 -0.64
N ARG A 215 -4.48 27.22 -0.69
CA ARG A 215 -4.07 27.91 -1.92
C ARG A 215 -3.58 26.93 -2.98
N VAL A 216 -2.68 26.00 -2.62
CA VAL A 216 -2.12 25.02 -3.56
C VAL A 216 -3.23 24.09 -4.08
N LEU A 217 -4.11 23.60 -3.21
CA LEU A 217 -5.21 22.73 -3.62
C LEU A 217 -6.20 23.46 -4.55
N ARG A 218 -6.55 24.72 -4.27
CA ARG A 218 -7.43 25.52 -5.15
C ARG A 218 -6.81 25.78 -6.53
N GLU A 219 -5.48 25.93 -6.60
CA GLU A 219 -4.79 26.17 -7.87
C GLU A 219 -4.70 24.90 -8.73
N LYS A 220 -4.57 23.73 -8.11
CA LYS A 220 -4.24 22.48 -8.80
C LYS A 220 -5.42 21.52 -8.98
N LEU A 221 -6.46 21.62 -8.16
CA LEU A 221 -7.63 20.74 -8.24
C LEU A 221 -8.61 21.21 -9.33
N PRO A 222 -9.17 20.29 -10.13
CA PRO A 222 -10.12 20.61 -11.19
C PRO A 222 -11.55 20.88 -10.68
N VAL A 223 -11.85 20.54 -9.41
CA VAL A 223 -13.18 20.65 -8.79
C VAL A 223 -13.07 21.25 -7.39
N PRO A 224 -14.14 21.88 -6.87
CA PRO A 224 -14.15 22.41 -5.51
C PRO A 224 -14.01 21.31 -4.46
N PHE A 225 -13.44 21.68 -3.30
CA PHE A 225 -13.30 20.81 -2.12
C PHE A 225 -13.77 21.54 -0.86
N GLN A 226 -14.06 20.79 0.21
CA GLN A 226 -14.36 21.35 1.54
C GLN A 226 -13.17 21.20 2.49
N GLY A 227 -12.98 22.18 3.38
CA GLY A 227 -11.80 22.29 4.26
C GLY A 227 -10.75 23.27 3.71
N PRO A 228 -9.45 23.14 4.07
CA PRO A 228 -8.88 22.11 4.95
C PRO A 228 -9.20 22.36 6.44
N TRP A 229 -9.69 21.35 7.16
CA TRP A 229 -9.91 21.47 8.62
C TRP A 229 -8.69 21.00 9.41
N PRO A 230 -8.20 21.77 10.39
CA PRO A 230 -7.18 21.32 11.32
C PRO A 230 -7.80 20.37 12.33
N VAL A 231 -7.24 19.15 12.47
CA VAL A 231 -7.75 18.14 13.40
C VAL A 231 -6.61 17.54 14.23
N SER A 232 -6.91 17.17 15.47
CA SER A 232 -6.06 16.27 16.26
C SER A 232 -6.83 15.02 16.64
N ALA A 233 -6.60 13.95 15.86
CA ALA A 233 -7.15 12.63 16.18
C ALA A 233 -6.68 12.11 17.56
N LYS A 234 -5.46 12.49 17.97
CA LYS A 234 -4.91 12.13 19.28
C LYS A 234 -5.73 12.77 20.40
N ARG A 235 -5.92 14.09 20.34
CA ARG A 235 -6.72 14.84 21.32
C ARG A 235 -8.15 14.30 21.40
N ALA A 236 -8.78 14.04 20.26
CA ALA A 236 -10.12 13.47 20.21
C ALA A 236 -10.25 12.11 20.90
N LEU A 237 -9.23 11.24 20.77
CA LEU A 237 -9.24 9.90 21.35
C LEU A 237 -8.86 9.88 22.84
N GLU A 238 -7.94 10.76 23.27
CA GLU A 238 -7.46 10.83 24.66
C GLU A 238 -8.39 11.66 25.55
N GLU A 239 -8.88 12.80 25.05
CA GLU A 239 -9.70 13.75 25.82
C GLU A 239 -11.20 13.62 25.50
N GLY A 240 -11.56 12.86 24.45
CA GLY A 240 -12.94 12.68 24.00
C GLY A 240 -13.49 13.83 23.16
N PHE A 241 -12.68 14.85 22.87
CA PHE A 241 -13.09 16.05 22.13
C PHE A 241 -11.96 16.63 21.29
N ASP A 242 -12.26 17.05 20.07
CA ASP A 242 -11.39 17.89 19.25
C ASP A 242 -12.27 18.77 18.36
N PRO A 243 -12.15 20.11 18.41
CA PRO A 243 -13.06 21.00 17.70
C PRO A 243 -13.13 20.73 16.19
N GLY A 244 -12.02 20.29 15.58
CA GLY A 244 -11.98 19.94 14.16
C GLY A 244 -12.64 18.60 13.85
N ILE A 245 -12.40 17.56 14.65
CA ILE A 245 -13.05 16.26 14.52
C ILE A 245 -14.55 16.38 14.79
N ASP A 246 -14.96 17.11 15.83
CA ASP A 246 -16.37 17.31 16.18
C ASP A 246 -17.09 18.13 15.10
N GLN A 247 -16.46 19.17 14.56
CA GLN A 247 -16.98 19.89 13.39
C GLN A 247 -17.16 18.96 12.18
N LEU A 248 -16.15 18.14 11.86
CA LEU A 248 -16.19 17.19 10.75
C LEU A 248 -17.29 16.14 10.95
N ARG A 249 -17.42 15.58 12.15
CA ARG A 249 -18.46 14.61 12.53
C ARG A 249 -19.85 15.22 12.35
N ASN A 250 -20.06 16.43 12.85
CA ASN A 250 -21.34 17.14 12.73
C ASN A 250 -21.69 17.43 11.26
N GLN A 251 -20.72 17.84 10.44
CA GLN A 251 -20.95 18.05 9.01
C GLN A 251 -21.27 16.76 8.26
N LEU A 252 -20.62 15.64 8.60
CA LEU A 252 -20.96 14.32 8.03
C LEU A 252 -22.37 13.88 8.45
N LEU A 253 -22.76 14.13 9.71
CA LEU A 253 -24.11 13.85 10.21
C LEU A 253 -25.16 14.71 9.51
N GLU A 254 -24.88 16.01 9.34
CA GLU A 254 -25.76 16.92 8.62
C GLU A 254 -25.89 16.53 7.14
N LEU A 255 -24.77 16.19 6.49
CA LEU A 255 -24.75 15.67 5.12
C LEU A 255 -25.59 14.40 5.00
N ALA A 256 -25.46 13.47 5.96
CA ALA A 256 -26.28 12.27 6.01
C ALA A 256 -27.76 12.64 6.18
N GLN A 257 -28.13 13.49 7.14
CA GLN A 257 -29.53 13.86 7.36
C GLN A 257 -30.16 14.58 6.14
N GLN A 258 -29.43 15.47 5.49
CA GLN A 258 -29.97 16.31 4.41
C GLN A 258 -29.89 15.66 3.02
N LYS A 259 -28.85 14.85 2.76
CA LYS A 259 -28.52 14.38 1.40
C LYS A 259 -28.39 12.86 1.26
N ARG A 260 -28.65 12.07 2.30
CA ARG A 260 -28.51 10.59 2.26
C ARG A 260 -29.17 9.95 1.04
N GLN A 261 -30.42 10.28 0.75
CA GLN A 261 -31.14 9.68 -0.39
C GLN A 261 -30.50 10.07 -1.74
N VAL A 262 -30.12 11.33 -1.90
CA VAL A 262 -29.49 11.84 -3.13
C VAL A 262 -28.12 11.21 -3.33
N MET A 263 -27.32 11.08 -2.26
CA MET A 263 -25.99 10.48 -2.31
C MET A 263 -26.05 8.98 -2.54
N ALA A 264 -26.91 8.26 -1.82
CA ALA A 264 -27.10 6.83 -2.04
C ALA A 264 -27.58 6.54 -3.48
N LEU A 265 -28.45 7.40 -4.05
CA LEU A 265 -28.92 7.26 -5.42
C LEU A 265 -27.79 7.50 -6.43
N ALA A 266 -26.98 8.54 -6.22
CA ALA A 266 -25.81 8.82 -7.06
C ALA A 266 -24.75 7.69 -6.96
N SER A 267 -24.54 7.13 -5.76
CA SER A 267 -23.65 6.00 -5.51
C SER A 267 -24.12 4.75 -6.26
N ALA A 268 -25.39 4.38 -6.09
CA ALA A 268 -26.00 3.23 -6.76
C ALA A 268 -25.94 3.36 -8.29
N ARG A 269 -26.23 4.56 -8.82
CA ARG A 269 -26.18 4.84 -10.26
C ARG A 269 -24.77 4.70 -10.82
N ARG A 270 -23.75 5.22 -10.13
CA ARG A 270 -22.34 5.09 -10.53
C ARG A 270 -21.88 3.64 -10.48
N ALA A 271 -22.21 2.91 -9.41
CA ALA A 271 -21.88 1.50 -9.28
C ALA A 271 -22.51 0.68 -10.42
N LEU A 272 -23.80 0.89 -10.70
CA LEU A 272 -24.50 0.22 -11.80
C LEU A 272 -23.82 0.50 -13.14
N LYS A 273 -23.49 1.76 -13.42
CA LYS A 273 -22.82 2.16 -14.66
C LYS A 273 -21.47 1.46 -14.85
N VAL A 274 -20.57 1.60 -13.88
CA VAL A 274 -19.20 1.06 -13.98
C VAL A 274 -19.21 -0.46 -14.12
N LEU A 275 -20.01 -1.14 -13.29
CA LEU A 275 -20.06 -2.59 -13.27
C LEU A 275 -20.74 -3.14 -14.54
N ALA A 276 -21.80 -2.49 -15.03
CA ALA A 276 -22.46 -2.90 -16.27
C ALA A 276 -21.57 -2.66 -17.51
N GLU A 277 -20.82 -1.56 -17.58
CA GLU A 277 -19.84 -1.30 -18.66
C GLU A 277 -18.75 -2.38 -18.70
N GLN A 278 -18.26 -2.82 -17.53
CA GLN A 278 -17.28 -3.91 -17.43
C GLN A 278 -17.85 -5.25 -17.91
N ALA A 279 -19.05 -5.62 -17.45
CA ALA A 279 -19.72 -6.84 -17.89
C ALA A 279 -20.00 -6.83 -19.40
N LEU A 280 -20.46 -5.70 -19.93
CA LEU A 280 -20.75 -5.54 -21.35
C LEU A 280 -19.49 -5.65 -22.22
N SER A 281 -18.38 -5.07 -21.77
CA SER A 281 -17.08 -5.18 -22.44
C SER A 281 -16.62 -6.64 -22.53
N HIS A 282 -16.86 -7.43 -21.48
CA HIS A 282 -16.56 -8.87 -21.49
C HIS A 282 -17.45 -9.64 -22.47
N CYS A 283 -18.77 -9.39 -22.48
CA CYS A 283 -19.68 -10.06 -23.41
C CYS A 283 -19.38 -9.71 -24.89
N ARG A 284 -19.02 -8.46 -25.19
CA ARG A 284 -18.65 -8.03 -26.55
C ARG A 284 -17.38 -8.73 -27.04
N LEU A 285 -16.39 -8.91 -26.16
CA LEU A 285 -15.18 -9.67 -26.46
C LEU A 285 -15.52 -11.12 -26.86
N GLN A 286 -16.40 -11.78 -26.10
CA GLN A 286 -16.82 -13.16 -26.39
C GLN A 286 -17.57 -13.27 -27.72
N GLU A 287 -18.47 -12.33 -28.01
CA GLU A 287 -19.24 -12.29 -29.25
C GLU A 287 -18.34 -12.12 -30.48
N GLN A 288 -17.40 -11.17 -30.42
CA GLN A 288 -16.45 -10.92 -31.51
C GLN A 288 -15.54 -12.13 -31.74
N ALA A 289 -15.13 -12.81 -30.67
CA ALA A 289 -14.36 -14.05 -30.79
C ALA A 289 -15.17 -15.18 -31.46
N LEU A 290 -16.48 -15.26 -31.20
CA LEU A 290 -17.38 -16.26 -31.78
C LEU A 290 -17.79 -15.97 -33.23
N THR A 291 -17.82 -14.71 -33.64
CA THR A 291 -18.22 -14.28 -35.00
C THR A 291 -17.04 -14.16 -35.97
N ALA A 292 -15.81 -14.06 -35.47
CA ALA A 292 -14.61 -14.03 -36.30
C ALA A 292 -14.47 -15.35 -37.11
N PRO A 293 -14.11 -15.32 -38.41
CA PRO A 293 -13.80 -16.53 -39.16
C PRO A 293 -12.77 -17.40 -38.42
N LEU A 294 -12.97 -18.71 -38.36
CA LEU A 294 -12.09 -19.62 -37.60
C LEU A 294 -10.61 -19.44 -37.97
N ALA A 295 -10.30 -19.29 -39.26
CA ALA A 295 -8.94 -19.01 -39.73
C ALA A 295 -8.37 -17.68 -39.20
N GLN A 296 -9.21 -16.65 -39.09
CA GLN A 296 -8.83 -15.35 -38.51
C GLN A 296 -8.67 -15.42 -36.99
N LEU A 297 -9.52 -16.20 -36.30
CA LEU A 297 -9.40 -16.46 -34.87
C LEU A 297 -8.13 -17.25 -34.56
N GLU A 298 -7.83 -18.30 -35.33
CA GLU A 298 -6.59 -19.08 -35.20
C GLU A 298 -5.36 -18.23 -35.51
N ALA A 299 -5.40 -17.39 -36.55
CA ALA A 299 -4.33 -16.44 -36.85
C ALA A 299 -4.18 -15.40 -35.72
N SER A 300 -5.29 -14.94 -35.12
CA SER A 300 -5.28 -14.01 -34.00
C SER A 300 -4.69 -14.64 -32.73
N ILE A 301 -5.03 -15.91 -32.44
CA ILE A 301 -4.43 -16.69 -31.35
C ILE A 301 -2.93 -16.90 -31.60
N ALA A 302 -2.54 -17.21 -32.84
CA ALA A 302 -1.13 -17.39 -33.21
C ALA A 302 -0.34 -16.08 -33.07
N THR A 303 -0.86 -14.98 -33.61
CA THR A 303 -0.26 -13.64 -33.50
C THR A 303 -0.18 -13.19 -32.05
N PHE A 304 -1.23 -13.43 -31.25
CA PHE A 304 -1.23 -13.14 -29.83
C PHE A 304 -0.15 -13.94 -29.08
N ARG A 305 -0.01 -15.24 -29.36
CA ARG A 305 1.05 -16.08 -28.77
C ARG A 305 2.45 -15.60 -29.18
N GLU A 306 2.62 -15.12 -30.40
CA GLU A 306 3.89 -14.59 -30.90
C GLU A 306 4.25 -13.23 -30.26
N GLU A 307 3.28 -12.33 -30.14
CA GLU A 307 3.45 -11.05 -29.44
C GLU A 307 3.70 -11.24 -27.93
N VAL A 308 3.07 -12.25 -27.31
CA VAL A 308 3.36 -12.64 -25.92
C VAL A 308 4.81 -13.16 -25.80
N ARG A 309 5.30 -13.93 -26.78
CA ARG A 309 6.71 -14.34 -26.82
C ARG A 309 7.66 -13.16 -27.00
N HIS A 310 7.36 -12.20 -27.87
CA HIS A 310 8.17 -10.99 -27.99
C HIS A 310 8.10 -10.09 -26.75
N ALA A 311 6.99 -10.12 -26.02
CA ALA A 311 6.89 -9.50 -24.71
C ALA A 311 7.83 -10.16 -23.68
N ASP A 312 8.17 -11.45 -23.79
CA ASP A 312 9.16 -12.08 -22.90
C ASP A 312 10.58 -11.52 -23.11
N ASP A 313 10.99 -11.30 -24.35
CA ASP A 313 12.29 -10.69 -24.66
C ASP A 313 12.37 -9.23 -24.17
N LEU A 314 11.30 -8.47 -24.36
CA LEU A 314 11.16 -7.11 -23.83
C LEU A 314 11.11 -7.10 -22.30
N ALA A 315 10.52 -8.12 -21.67
CA ALA A 315 10.45 -8.26 -20.22
C ALA A 315 11.83 -8.52 -19.64
N LEU A 316 12.64 -9.34 -20.29
CA LEU A 316 14.04 -9.54 -19.89
C LEU A 316 14.84 -8.23 -19.97
N ALA A 317 14.71 -7.47 -21.05
CA ALA A 317 15.37 -6.17 -21.21
C ALA A 317 14.86 -5.11 -20.20
N ALA A 318 13.58 -5.16 -19.87
CA ALA A 318 12.97 -4.35 -18.82
C ALA A 318 13.50 -4.70 -17.43
N MET A 319 13.63 -6.00 -17.12
CA MET A 319 14.18 -6.49 -15.86
C MET A 319 15.63 -6.07 -15.67
N VAL A 320 16.45 -6.13 -16.73
CA VAL A 320 17.84 -5.66 -16.68
C VAL A 320 17.90 -4.16 -16.38
N ARG A 321 17.07 -3.34 -17.05
CA ARG A 321 16.99 -1.89 -16.79
C ARG A 321 16.49 -1.57 -15.39
N ALA A 322 15.46 -2.26 -14.93
CA ALA A 322 14.94 -2.11 -13.58
C ALA A 322 16.02 -2.46 -12.54
N ARG A 323 16.74 -3.57 -12.72
CA ARG A 323 17.87 -3.94 -11.86
C ARG A 323 18.97 -2.86 -11.86
N GLN A 324 19.22 -2.21 -12.99
CA GLN A 324 20.14 -1.07 -13.06
C GLN A 324 19.59 0.21 -12.41
N ALA A 325 18.28 0.42 -12.43
CA ALA A 325 17.62 1.50 -11.70
C ALA A 325 17.68 1.28 -10.17
N PHE A 326 17.73 0.02 -9.74
CA PHE A 326 18.06 -0.36 -8.36
C PHE A 326 19.57 -0.18 -8.10
N ARG A 327 20.04 1.06 -8.18
CA ARG A 327 21.39 1.47 -7.78
C ARG A 327 21.33 2.21 -6.46
N LEU A 328 22.01 1.65 -5.46
CA LEU A 328 22.29 2.38 -4.24
C LEU A 328 23.35 3.44 -4.54
N ASP A 329 23.10 4.66 -4.09
CA ASP A 329 24.12 5.72 -4.12
C ASP A 329 25.13 5.46 -2.99
N LEU A 330 26.10 4.59 -3.28
CA LEU A 330 27.14 4.19 -2.34
C LEU A 330 27.95 5.39 -1.84
N SER A 331 28.02 6.49 -2.61
CA SER A 331 28.78 7.68 -2.22
C SER A 331 28.18 8.38 -0.99
N LYS A 332 26.85 8.47 -0.89
CA LYS A 332 26.15 9.00 0.28
C LYS A 332 26.31 8.12 1.51
N LEU A 333 26.33 6.80 1.31
CA LEU A 333 26.52 5.83 2.37
C LEU A 333 27.96 5.84 2.92
N GLU A 334 28.94 6.09 2.05
CA GLU A 334 30.36 6.25 2.40
C GLU A 334 30.56 7.40 3.38
N GLU A 335 29.90 8.55 3.14
CA GLU A 335 30.00 9.72 4.02
C GLU A 335 29.40 9.46 5.41
N VAL A 336 28.21 8.85 5.46
CA VAL A 336 27.57 8.47 6.72
C VAL A 336 28.43 7.47 7.49
N ARG A 337 28.97 6.45 6.81
CA ARG A 337 29.88 5.46 7.38
C ARG A 337 31.08 6.13 8.04
N GLN A 338 31.76 7.02 7.32
CA GLN A 338 32.95 7.73 7.83
C GLN A 338 32.62 8.67 8.98
N ASN A 339 31.45 9.28 8.98
CA ASN A 339 31.02 10.20 10.04
C ASN A 339 30.68 9.44 11.33
N GLU A 340 29.95 8.33 11.23
CA GLU A 340 29.61 7.49 12.38
C GLU A 340 30.84 6.77 12.96
N GLU A 341 31.75 6.28 12.10
CA GLU A 341 33.04 5.73 12.55
C GLU A 341 33.85 6.79 13.33
N ARG A 342 33.94 8.03 12.82
CA ARG A 342 34.64 9.12 13.52
C ARG A 342 33.97 9.49 14.84
N ARG A 343 32.63 9.54 14.90
CA ARG A 343 31.87 9.82 16.12
C ARG A 343 32.09 8.73 17.18
N MET A 344 31.99 7.47 16.78
CA MET A 344 32.24 6.31 17.63
C MET A 344 33.66 6.36 18.21
N LEU A 345 34.70 6.55 17.39
CA LEU A 345 36.09 6.58 17.86
C LEU A 345 36.38 7.77 18.81
N LYS A 346 35.72 8.91 18.61
CA LYS A 346 35.77 10.06 19.55
C LYS A 346 35.11 9.73 20.89
N ALA A 347 33.95 9.06 20.87
CA ALA A 347 33.25 8.61 22.07
C ALA A 347 34.09 7.59 22.85
N VAL A 348 34.66 6.60 22.16
CA VAL A 348 35.59 5.60 22.72
C VAL A 348 36.77 6.28 23.39
N ARG A 349 37.42 7.24 22.74
CA ARG A 349 38.53 8.00 23.34
C ARG A 349 38.10 8.70 24.64
N THR A 350 36.95 9.35 24.64
CA THR A 350 36.44 10.10 25.81
C THR A 350 36.14 9.16 26.98
N LEU A 351 35.51 8.02 26.70
CA LEU A 351 35.16 7.02 27.71
C LEU A 351 36.42 6.32 28.27
N CYS A 352 37.37 5.92 27.41
CA CYS A 352 38.65 5.35 27.85
C CYS A 352 39.45 6.32 28.73
N LEU A 353 39.47 7.61 28.40
CA LEU A 353 40.15 8.63 29.21
C LEU A 353 39.49 8.78 30.59
N ARG A 354 38.15 8.85 30.66
CA ARG A 354 37.43 8.92 31.95
C ARG A 354 37.71 7.69 32.81
N CYS A 355 37.67 6.49 32.23
CA CYS A 355 37.94 5.26 32.96
C CYS A 355 39.40 5.16 33.43
N ALA A 356 40.37 5.55 32.60
CA ALA A 356 41.79 5.44 32.93
C ALA A 356 42.25 6.47 33.98
N LEU A 357 41.54 7.58 34.14
CA LEU A 357 41.84 8.65 35.09
C LEU A 357 41.09 8.51 36.44
N GLY A 358 40.17 7.54 36.57
CA GLY A 358 39.42 7.31 37.80
C GLY A 358 40.23 6.72 38.95
N GLU A 359 39.88 7.05 40.20
CA GLU A 359 40.60 6.65 41.42
C GLU A 359 40.63 5.13 41.66
N ARG A 360 39.68 4.36 41.09
CA ARG A 360 39.59 2.89 41.22
C ARG A 360 39.97 2.13 39.94
N ALA A 361 40.68 2.76 39.02
CA ALA A 361 41.01 2.18 37.71
C ALA A 361 41.97 0.98 37.84
N ASN A 362 41.46 -0.23 37.59
CA ASN A 362 42.24 -1.45 37.40
C ASN A 362 41.91 -2.10 36.03
N ARG A 363 42.72 -3.06 35.58
CA ARG A 363 42.54 -3.73 34.27
C ARG A 363 41.18 -4.44 34.16
N GLN A 364 40.76 -5.22 35.15
CA GLN A 364 39.47 -5.92 35.12
C GLN A 364 38.26 -4.96 35.03
N ALA A 365 38.34 -3.80 35.69
CA ALA A 365 37.32 -2.76 35.64
C ALA A 365 37.31 -2.06 34.27
N LEU A 366 38.49 -1.80 33.69
CA LEU A 366 38.61 -1.27 32.33
C LEU A 366 38.07 -2.27 31.30
N ASP A 367 38.40 -3.56 31.44
CA ASP A 367 37.98 -4.64 30.56
C ASP A 367 36.45 -4.82 30.59
N ARG A 368 35.84 -4.83 31.78
CA ARG A 368 34.38 -4.89 31.95
C ARG A 368 33.69 -3.64 31.39
N PHE A 369 34.24 -2.46 31.69
CA PHE A 369 33.73 -1.18 31.19
C PHE A 369 33.80 -1.08 29.67
N LEU A 370 34.90 -1.54 29.07
CA LEU A 370 35.05 -1.62 27.62
C LEU A 370 34.04 -2.61 27.03
N GLN A 371 33.85 -3.78 27.63
CA GLN A 371 32.87 -4.76 27.14
C GLN A 371 31.43 -4.20 27.12
N GLU A 372 31.00 -3.57 28.20
CA GLU A 372 29.65 -3.00 28.33
C GLU A 372 29.46 -1.74 27.46
N SER A 373 30.41 -0.81 27.50
CA SER A 373 30.26 0.50 26.86
C SER A 373 30.53 0.47 25.35
N LEU A 374 31.50 -0.34 24.91
CA LEU A 374 31.93 -0.37 23.52
C LEU A 374 30.92 -1.14 22.65
N SER A 375 30.24 -2.14 23.23
CA SER A 375 29.09 -2.81 22.60
C SER A 375 28.00 -1.81 22.23
N GLY A 376 27.54 -1.00 23.18
CA GLY A 376 26.48 -0.01 22.92
C GLY A 376 26.90 1.08 21.93
N LEU A 377 28.16 1.51 21.95
CA LEU A 377 28.67 2.50 20.99
C LEU A 377 28.75 1.97 19.55
N VAL A 378 29.27 0.74 19.39
CA VAL A 378 29.37 0.10 18.07
C VAL A 378 27.97 -0.21 17.55
N GLN A 379 27.08 -0.72 18.40
CA GLN A 379 25.69 -0.99 18.05
C GLN A 379 24.97 0.29 17.59
N GLY A 380 25.03 1.37 18.36
CA GLY A 380 24.38 2.63 17.98
C GLY A 380 24.91 3.22 16.67
N ALA A 381 26.22 3.10 16.42
CA ALA A 381 26.81 3.52 15.15
C ALA A 381 26.34 2.65 13.97
N LEU A 382 26.22 1.33 14.16
CA LEU A 382 25.71 0.41 13.14
C LEU A 382 24.22 0.65 12.87
N GLU A 383 23.42 0.93 13.90
CA GLU A 383 22.01 1.30 13.77
C GLU A 383 21.84 2.60 12.97
N ALA A 384 22.68 3.61 13.21
CA ALA A 384 22.67 4.86 12.47
C ALA A 384 23.01 4.66 10.98
N VAL A 385 24.02 3.84 10.66
CA VAL A 385 24.35 3.47 9.28
C VAL A 385 23.23 2.64 8.65
N SER A 386 22.67 1.68 9.37
CA SER A 386 21.54 0.89 8.90
C SER A 386 20.33 1.78 8.55
N ALA A 387 19.99 2.76 9.39
CA ALA A 387 18.91 3.70 9.10
C ALA A 387 19.18 4.56 7.85
N ALA A 388 20.44 4.86 7.52
CA ALA A 388 20.80 5.54 6.28
C ALA A 388 20.68 4.63 5.06
N TYR A 389 21.19 3.39 5.15
CA TYR A 389 21.02 2.39 4.11
C TYR A 389 19.54 2.09 3.82
N TRP A 390 18.69 1.99 4.85
CA TRP A 390 17.26 1.77 4.69
C TRP A 390 16.58 2.90 3.91
N ARG A 391 16.95 4.16 4.19
CA ARG A 391 16.42 5.32 3.44
C ARG A 391 16.82 5.30 1.97
N GLU A 392 18.10 5.04 1.67
CA GLU A 392 18.57 4.94 0.28
C GLU A 392 17.95 3.74 -0.43
N LEU A 393 17.76 2.61 0.25
CA LEU A 393 17.10 1.43 -0.29
C LEU A 393 15.62 1.70 -0.61
N GLN A 394 14.91 2.45 0.23
CA GLN A 394 13.54 2.89 -0.07
C GLN A 394 13.48 3.79 -1.31
N ALA A 395 14.41 4.73 -1.45
CA ALA A 395 14.50 5.59 -2.62
C ALA A 395 14.82 4.80 -3.90
N ALA A 396 15.81 3.90 -3.84
CA ALA A 396 16.17 3.01 -4.95
C ALA A 396 15.03 2.08 -5.35
N TYR A 397 14.30 1.54 -4.36
CA TYR A 397 13.12 0.71 -4.59
C TYR A 397 11.98 1.50 -5.25
N ALA A 398 11.73 2.75 -4.85
CA ALA A 398 10.72 3.59 -5.49
C ALA A 398 11.04 3.80 -6.99
N ALA A 399 12.29 4.10 -7.32
CA ALA A 399 12.75 4.22 -8.70
C ALA A 399 12.64 2.90 -9.47
N TYR A 400 13.03 1.78 -8.85
CA TYR A 400 12.87 0.43 -9.40
C TYR A 400 11.40 0.09 -9.69
N SER A 401 10.50 0.36 -8.74
CA SER A 401 9.07 0.09 -8.87
C SER A 401 8.43 0.92 -9.99
N GLN A 402 8.85 2.19 -10.09
CA GLN A 402 8.41 3.08 -11.16
C GLN A 402 8.90 2.57 -12.52
N GLU A 403 10.18 2.23 -12.67
CA GLU A 403 10.73 1.73 -13.95
C GLU A 403 10.07 0.40 -14.35
N LEU A 404 9.86 -0.52 -13.40
CA LEU A 404 9.14 -1.77 -13.68
C LEU A 404 7.69 -1.54 -14.06
N SER A 405 6.98 -0.65 -13.38
CA SER A 405 5.60 -0.32 -13.70
C SER A 405 5.50 0.28 -15.10
N GLN A 406 6.41 1.18 -15.46
CA GLN A 406 6.50 1.74 -16.81
C GLN A 406 6.83 0.66 -17.84
N ALA A 407 7.80 -0.20 -17.54
CA ALA A 407 8.20 -1.26 -18.44
C ALA A 407 7.06 -2.27 -18.66
N PHE A 408 6.32 -2.62 -17.61
CA PHE A 408 5.11 -3.43 -17.71
C PHE A 408 4.02 -2.74 -18.54
N GLY A 409 3.83 -1.43 -18.37
CA GLY A 409 2.96 -0.64 -19.24
C GLY A 409 3.36 -0.73 -20.72
N ARG A 410 4.66 -0.62 -21.02
CA ARG A 410 5.21 -0.79 -22.38
C ARG A 410 5.04 -2.23 -22.91
N LEU A 411 5.13 -3.24 -22.05
CA LEU A 411 4.89 -4.66 -22.40
C LEU A 411 3.43 -4.95 -22.70
N LEU A 412 2.52 -4.37 -21.93
CA LEU A 412 1.08 -4.55 -22.11
C LEU A 412 0.53 -3.73 -23.27
N GLN A 413 1.22 -2.68 -23.71
CA GLN A 413 0.74 -1.82 -24.78
C GLN A 413 0.60 -2.56 -26.12
N PRO A 414 1.57 -3.36 -26.61
CA PRO A 414 1.38 -4.23 -27.78
C PRO A 414 0.19 -5.16 -27.61
N ILE A 415 0.08 -5.86 -26.46
CA ILE A 415 -1.03 -6.78 -26.17
C ILE A 415 -2.38 -6.06 -26.21
N ARG A 416 -2.47 -4.85 -25.62
CA ARG A 416 -3.67 -4.00 -25.63
C ARG A 416 -4.01 -3.50 -27.02
N LEU A 417 -3.01 -3.04 -27.78
CA LEU A 417 -3.20 -2.56 -29.14
C LEU A 417 -3.61 -3.71 -30.07
N LEU A 418 -3.03 -4.89 -29.88
CA LEU A 418 -3.39 -6.10 -30.60
C LEU A 418 -4.82 -6.51 -30.26
N ALA A 419 -5.19 -6.52 -28.98
CA ALA A 419 -6.56 -6.82 -28.57
C ALA A 419 -7.55 -5.79 -29.11
N LYS A 420 -7.20 -4.50 -29.07
CA LYS A 420 -8.01 -3.42 -29.64
C LYS A 420 -8.09 -3.50 -31.17
N LYS A 421 -7.03 -3.93 -31.86
CA LYS A 421 -7.00 -4.06 -33.32
C LYS A 421 -7.74 -5.31 -33.81
N LEU A 422 -7.56 -6.43 -33.13
CA LEU A 422 -8.13 -7.73 -33.50
C LEU A 422 -9.58 -7.85 -33.05
N PHE A 423 -9.93 -7.25 -31.91
CA PHE A 423 -11.24 -7.43 -31.29
C PHE A 423 -11.98 -6.10 -31.07
N ALA A 424 -11.44 -4.92 -31.38
CA ALA A 424 -12.11 -3.63 -31.11
C ALA A 424 -12.57 -3.43 -29.64
N VAL A 425 -12.04 -4.23 -28.71
CA VAL A 425 -12.29 -4.13 -27.28
C VAL A 425 -11.17 -3.33 -26.64
N ASP A 426 -11.53 -2.29 -25.90
CA ASP A 426 -10.58 -1.65 -24.99
C ASP A 426 -10.49 -2.53 -23.74
N ILE A 427 -9.38 -3.24 -23.58
CA ILE A 427 -9.11 -3.97 -22.34
C ILE A 427 -8.74 -2.93 -21.26
N ALA A 428 -9.75 -2.24 -20.75
CA ALA A 428 -9.68 -1.31 -19.64
C ALA A 428 -9.53 -2.12 -18.34
N GLY A 429 -8.49 -1.84 -17.55
CA GLY A 429 -8.33 -2.45 -16.21
C GLY A 429 -7.00 -3.13 -15.90
N PHE A 430 -6.10 -3.34 -16.86
CA PHE A 430 -4.78 -3.90 -16.55
C PHE A 430 -3.79 -2.81 -16.14
N SER A 431 -3.56 -2.71 -14.82
CA SER A 431 -2.45 -1.99 -14.21
C SER A 431 -1.35 -2.98 -13.82
N PRO A 432 -0.06 -2.56 -13.78
CA PRO A 432 0.99 -3.36 -13.18
C PRO A 432 0.59 -3.85 -11.78
N PRO A 433 0.82 -5.14 -11.48
CA PRO A 433 0.61 -5.65 -10.14
C PRO A 433 1.60 -4.94 -9.22
N PRO A 434 1.17 -4.58 -8.01
CA PRO A 434 2.06 -3.90 -7.09
C PRO A 434 3.18 -4.86 -6.62
N LEU A 435 4.44 -4.43 -6.82
CA LEU A 435 5.65 -5.24 -6.62
C LEU A 435 6.01 -5.39 -5.15
N PRO A 436 6.13 -6.57 -4.52
CA PRO A 436 6.44 -6.73 -3.09
C PRO A 436 7.59 -5.83 -2.61
N PRO A 437 7.51 -5.24 -1.41
CA PRO A 437 8.48 -4.28 -0.95
C PRO A 437 9.68 -5.07 -0.42
N PRO A 438 10.81 -4.40 -0.17
CA PRO A 438 11.85 -5.01 0.65
C PRO A 438 11.24 -5.35 2.01
N THR A 439 11.32 -6.61 2.43
CA THR A 439 11.04 -7.00 3.80
C THR A 439 11.93 -6.17 4.74
N ALA A 440 11.37 -5.70 5.86
CA ALA A 440 12.09 -4.87 6.83
C ALA A 440 13.49 -5.42 7.09
N LEU A 441 14.49 -4.55 7.20
CA LEU A 441 15.83 -5.04 7.47
C LEU A 441 15.81 -5.80 8.79
N PRO A 442 16.15 -7.10 8.80
CA PRO A 442 16.22 -7.84 10.05
C PRO A 442 17.20 -7.13 10.97
N ALA A 443 16.86 -7.06 12.26
CA ALA A 443 17.72 -6.46 13.27
C ALA A 443 19.14 -7.00 13.09
N CYS A 444 20.09 -6.10 12.87
CA CYS A 444 21.49 -6.44 12.90
C CYS A 444 21.85 -6.58 14.37
N ASP A 445 21.66 -7.77 14.93
CA ASP A 445 22.37 -8.14 16.14
C ASP A 445 23.85 -8.23 15.74
N PRO A 446 24.69 -7.26 16.11
CA PRO A 446 26.09 -7.33 15.74
C PRO A 446 26.66 -8.60 16.37
N VAL A 447 27.30 -9.46 15.57
CA VAL A 447 28.10 -10.57 16.10
C VAL A 447 29.34 -9.96 16.76
N ILE A 448 29.16 -9.49 18.00
CA ILE A 448 30.22 -8.92 18.83
C ILE A 448 31.03 -10.12 19.35
N PRO A 449 32.30 -10.27 18.95
CA PRO A 449 33.13 -11.36 19.46
C PRO A 449 33.27 -11.23 20.98
N ALA A 450 33.16 -12.35 21.69
CA ALA A 450 33.54 -12.40 23.10
C ALA A 450 34.98 -11.88 23.25
N LEU A 451 35.21 -10.97 24.20
CA LEU A 451 36.52 -10.35 24.43
C LEU A 451 37.61 -11.41 24.63
N ALA A 452 38.51 -11.56 23.66
CA ALA A 452 39.82 -12.18 23.89
C ALA A 452 40.80 -11.06 24.30
N LEU A 453 40.82 -10.72 25.59
CA LEU A 453 41.71 -9.70 26.15
C LEU A 453 43.11 -10.25 26.38
N ASP A 454 43.85 -10.49 25.29
CA ASP A 454 45.26 -10.81 25.40
C ASP A 454 46.08 -9.52 25.46
N TRP A 455 46.34 -9.04 26.68
CA TRP A 455 47.22 -7.88 26.94
C TRP A 455 48.72 -8.26 26.91
N GLY A 456 49.06 -9.49 26.52
CA GLY A 456 50.45 -9.97 26.49
C GLY A 456 51.14 -9.91 27.85
N TRP A 457 52.38 -9.41 27.91
CA TRP A 457 53.25 -9.36 29.10
C TRP A 457 52.79 -8.40 30.21
N LEU A 458 51.79 -7.54 29.95
CA LEU A 458 51.23 -6.60 30.92
C LEU A 458 50.21 -7.29 31.85
N ARG A 459 50.71 -8.08 32.81
CA ARG A 459 49.91 -8.64 33.92
C ARG A 459 49.33 -7.54 34.83
N ASP A 460 48.22 -7.83 35.52
CA ASP A 460 47.42 -6.92 36.37
C ASP A 460 48.22 -5.97 37.28
N LEU A 461 49.36 -6.44 37.82
CA LEU A 461 50.22 -5.65 38.70
C LEU A 461 50.88 -4.47 37.98
N ALA A 462 51.34 -4.68 36.74
CA ALA A 462 52.04 -3.66 35.96
C ALA A 462 51.11 -2.51 35.56
N PHE A 463 49.84 -2.81 35.25
CA PHE A 463 48.84 -1.80 34.88
C PHE A 463 48.41 -0.93 36.07
N ARG A 464 48.49 -1.44 37.31
CA ARG A 464 48.22 -0.64 38.52
C ARG A 464 49.36 0.30 38.89
N LEU A 465 50.60 -0.12 38.62
CA LEU A 465 51.81 0.65 38.94
C LEU A 465 52.16 1.71 37.89
N LEU A 466 51.52 1.67 36.72
CA LEU A 466 51.71 2.65 35.66
C LEU A 466 51.11 4.04 36.04
N PRO A 467 51.88 5.13 35.93
CA PRO A 467 51.37 6.49 36.10
C PRO A 467 50.14 6.76 35.22
N ALA A 468 49.19 7.56 35.70
CA ALA A 468 47.98 7.93 34.95
C ALA A 468 48.28 8.50 33.55
N ARG A 469 49.43 9.18 33.40
CA ARG A 469 49.93 9.73 32.13
C ARG A 469 50.27 8.67 31.07
N LEU A 470 50.58 7.43 31.48
CA LEU A 470 50.90 6.30 30.59
C LEU A 470 49.71 5.32 30.44
N ARG A 471 48.84 5.19 31.44
CA ARG A 471 47.63 4.34 31.37
C ARG A 471 46.60 4.86 30.38
N ALA A 472 46.38 6.18 30.38
CA ALA A 472 45.41 6.85 29.49
C ALA A 472 45.65 6.59 27.99
N PRO A 473 46.86 6.79 27.42
CA PRO A 473 47.10 6.53 26.00
C PRO A 473 46.99 5.04 25.63
N LEU A 474 47.40 4.13 26.52
CA LEU A 474 47.27 2.67 26.31
C LEU A 474 45.80 2.23 26.27
N ALA A 475 44.97 2.70 27.21
CA ALA A 475 43.54 2.41 27.25
C ALA A 475 42.81 2.96 26.01
N VAL A 476 43.17 4.15 25.55
CA VAL A 476 42.63 4.74 24.31
C VAL A 476 43.06 3.95 23.08
N ALA A 477 44.34 3.58 22.97
CA ALA A 477 44.85 2.79 21.85
C ALA A 477 44.14 1.44 21.75
N ARG A 478 43.98 0.75 22.88
CA ARG A 478 43.30 -0.55 22.95
C ARG A 478 41.82 -0.46 22.64
N GLY A 479 41.10 0.49 23.26
CA GLY A 479 39.68 0.71 22.97
C GLY A 479 39.44 1.07 21.50
N ARG A 480 40.32 1.90 20.91
CA ARG A 480 40.25 2.25 19.48
C ARG A 480 40.44 1.03 18.58
N GLN A 481 41.40 0.16 18.88
CA GLN A 481 41.65 -1.07 18.13
C GLN A 481 40.40 -1.97 18.13
N LEU A 482 39.87 -2.28 19.32
CA LEU A 482 38.70 -3.15 19.47
C LEU A 482 37.45 -2.57 18.79
N ALA A 483 37.19 -1.27 18.96
CA ALA A 483 36.06 -0.60 18.30
C ALA A 483 36.16 -0.65 16.77
N THR A 484 37.37 -0.49 16.22
CA THR A 484 37.61 -0.55 14.78
C THR A 484 37.40 -1.98 14.24
N GLU A 485 37.84 -3.00 14.97
CA GLU A 485 37.64 -4.40 14.59
C GLU A 485 36.16 -4.81 14.64
N TRP A 486 35.44 -4.43 15.69
CA TRP A 486 34.01 -4.72 15.85
C TRP A 486 33.17 -3.99 14.81
N TRP A 487 33.47 -2.71 14.58
CA TRP A 487 32.87 -1.91 13.51
C TRP A 487 33.05 -2.56 12.15
N ARG A 488 34.28 -2.96 11.80
CA ARG A 488 34.58 -3.58 10.50
C ARG A 488 33.79 -4.87 10.28
N ARG A 489 33.66 -5.73 11.29
CA ARG A 489 32.89 -6.98 11.18
C ARG A 489 31.40 -6.72 11.08
N GLY A 490 30.84 -5.90 11.99
CA GLY A 490 29.41 -5.57 11.99
C GLY A 490 28.98 -4.87 10.71
N TYR A 491 29.81 -3.95 10.20
CA TYR A 491 29.56 -3.28 8.92
C TYR A 491 29.61 -4.25 7.72
N GLY A 492 30.56 -5.19 7.71
CA GLY A 492 30.64 -6.21 6.65
C GLY A 492 29.41 -7.12 6.62
N GLU A 493 28.91 -7.54 7.78
CA GLU A 493 27.68 -8.32 7.89
C GLU A 493 26.45 -7.52 7.46
N LEU A 494 26.36 -6.26 7.88
CA LEU A 494 25.34 -5.32 7.46
C LEU A 494 25.29 -5.24 5.92
N GLN A 495 26.44 -5.03 5.26
CA GLN A 495 26.54 -4.97 3.80
C GLN A 495 26.06 -6.26 3.12
N ALA A 496 26.45 -7.43 3.65
CA ALA A 496 26.03 -8.72 3.09
C ALA A 496 24.51 -8.93 3.18
N ARG A 497 23.90 -8.60 4.32
CA ARG A 497 22.43 -8.66 4.50
C ARG A 497 21.70 -7.71 3.58
N TYR A 498 22.22 -6.49 3.39
CA TYR A 498 21.67 -5.54 2.43
C TYR A 498 21.71 -6.10 1.00
N ALA A 499 22.84 -6.65 0.56
CA ALA A 499 22.96 -7.23 -0.77
C ALA A 499 21.94 -8.36 -1.00
N GLN A 500 21.76 -9.25 0.00
CA GLN A 500 20.77 -10.32 -0.06
C GLN A 500 19.34 -9.77 -0.17
N LEU A 501 19.00 -8.75 0.63
CA LEU A 501 17.67 -8.14 0.59
C LEU A 501 17.37 -7.52 -0.78
N VAL A 502 18.36 -6.87 -1.40
CA VAL A 502 18.22 -6.31 -2.76
C VAL A 502 17.96 -7.43 -3.77
N ASP A 503 18.77 -8.49 -3.79
CA ASP A 503 18.59 -9.60 -4.72
C ASP A 503 17.27 -10.34 -4.51
N GLU A 504 16.79 -10.44 -3.26
CA GLU A 504 15.49 -11.02 -2.95
C GLU A 504 14.34 -10.12 -3.41
N THR A 505 14.42 -8.81 -3.16
CA THR A 505 13.43 -7.82 -3.61
C THR A 505 13.29 -7.84 -5.13
N VAL A 506 14.41 -7.87 -5.84
CA VAL A 506 14.43 -7.96 -7.31
C VAL A 506 13.78 -9.27 -7.77
N ARG A 507 14.15 -10.41 -7.19
CA ARG A 507 13.57 -11.71 -7.55
C ARG A 507 12.07 -11.79 -7.31
N ARG A 508 11.59 -11.28 -6.17
CA ARG A 508 10.15 -11.26 -5.85
C ARG A 508 9.37 -10.32 -6.78
N GLY A 509 9.92 -9.15 -7.08
CA GLY A 509 9.34 -8.22 -8.04
C GLY A 509 9.20 -8.84 -9.44
N GLN A 510 10.23 -9.55 -9.89
CA GLN A 510 10.21 -10.30 -11.14
C GLN A 510 9.13 -11.39 -11.16
N ALA A 511 9.04 -12.19 -10.10
CA ALA A 511 8.06 -13.28 -10.00
C ALA A 511 6.61 -12.76 -10.06
N VAL A 512 6.29 -11.66 -9.38
CA VAL A 512 4.94 -11.08 -9.39
C VAL A 512 4.54 -10.55 -10.76
N MET A 513 5.49 -9.96 -11.49
CA MET A 513 5.25 -9.50 -12.86
C MET A 513 5.03 -10.67 -13.81
N GLU A 514 5.82 -11.72 -13.67
CA GLU A 514 5.71 -12.93 -14.49
C GLU A 514 4.38 -13.66 -14.24
N GLU A 515 3.98 -13.79 -12.97
CA GLU A 515 2.70 -14.38 -12.58
C GLU A 515 1.51 -13.60 -13.16
N ARG A 516 1.52 -12.26 -13.04
CA ARG A 516 0.41 -11.44 -13.57
C ARG A 516 0.35 -11.49 -15.10
N ARG A 517 1.51 -11.54 -15.77
CA ARG A 517 1.58 -11.72 -17.22
C ARG A 517 0.96 -13.06 -17.62
N ARG A 518 1.32 -14.15 -16.93
CA ARG A 518 0.77 -15.50 -17.17
C ARG A 518 -0.74 -15.55 -16.93
N GLN A 519 -1.26 -14.90 -15.90
CA GLN A 519 -2.70 -14.83 -15.65
C GLN A 519 -3.44 -14.09 -16.78
N LEU A 520 -2.93 -12.95 -17.22
CA LEU A 520 -3.52 -12.20 -18.34
C LEU A 520 -3.52 -13.05 -19.63
N GLU A 521 -2.41 -13.73 -19.89
CA GLU A 521 -2.28 -14.66 -21.00
C GLU A 521 -3.34 -15.76 -20.91
N GLN A 522 -3.51 -16.38 -19.73
CA GLN A 522 -4.52 -17.42 -19.50
C GLN A 522 -5.95 -16.91 -19.64
N GLU A 523 -6.30 -15.74 -19.12
CA GLU A 523 -7.65 -15.17 -19.21
C GLU A 523 -8.04 -14.89 -20.67
N ILE A 524 -7.14 -14.29 -21.44
CA ILE A 524 -7.37 -13.98 -22.85
C ILE A 524 -7.40 -15.27 -23.68
N LEU A 525 -6.41 -16.16 -23.51
CA LEU A 525 -6.37 -17.42 -24.26
C LEU A 525 -7.54 -18.31 -23.92
N ALA A 526 -7.97 -18.42 -22.66
CA ALA A 526 -9.14 -19.21 -22.28
C ALA A 526 -10.41 -18.71 -22.97
N THR A 527 -10.57 -17.39 -23.07
CA THR A 527 -11.70 -16.78 -23.78
C THR A 527 -11.65 -17.11 -25.28
N LEU A 528 -10.48 -16.97 -25.91
CA LEU A 528 -10.30 -17.26 -27.34
C LEU A 528 -10.41 -18.76 -27.67
N GLU A 529 -9.88 -19.63 -26.80
CA GLU A 529 -9.94 -21.08 -26.96
C GLU A 529 -11.36 -21.62 -26.72
N ALA A 530 -12.12 -21.02 -25.79
CA ALA A 530 -13.53 -21.32 -25.63
C ALA A 530 -14.33 -20.96 -26.89
N ALA A 531 -14.08 -19.78 -27.49
CA ALA A 531 -14.69 -19.39 -28.75
C ALA A 531 -14.29 -20.33 -29.90
N ARG A 532 -13.00 -20.69 -30.00
CA ARG A 532 -12.51 -21.65 -31.00
C ARG A 532 -13.17 -23.03 -30.84
N LYS A 533 -13.31 -23.51 -29.61
CA LYS A 533 -13.95 -24.80 -29.31
C LYS A 533 -15.44 -24.77 -29.69
N ALA A 534 -16.14 -23.68 -29.38
CA ALA A 534 -17.53 -23.51 -29.79
C ALA A 534 -17.68 -23.50 -31.32
N GLN A 535 -16.78 -22.82 -32.04
CA GLN A 535 -16.75 -22.86 -33.51
C GLN A 535 -16.43 -24.26 -34.07
N ALA A 536 -15.50 -24.99 -33.47
CA ALA A 536 -15.17 -26.36 -33.87
C ALA A 536 -16.30 -27.38 -33.62
N GLN A 537 -17.18 -27.09 -32.66
CA GLN A 537 -18.38 -27.89 -32.37
C GLN A 537 -19.53 -27.63 -33.35
N GLY A 538 -19.35 -26.69 -34.29
CA GLY A 538 -20.26 -26.42 -35.40
C GLY A 538 -21.20 -25.23 -35.17
N GLU A 539 -21.89 -24.84 -36.22
CA GLU A 539 -22.72 -23.62 -36.28
C GLU A 539 -23.83 -23.59 -35.22
N ALA A 540 -24.38 -24.75 -34.85
CA ALA A 540 -25.42 -24.84 -33.83
C ALA A 540 -24.94 -24.40 -32.43
N GLN A 541 -23.70 -24.73 -32.07
CA GLN A 541 -23.13 -24.34 -30.78
C GLN A 541 -22.80 -22.84 -30.77
N VAL A 542 -22.25 -22.32 -31.87
CA VAL A 542 -21.97 -20.88 -32.04
C VAL A 542 -23.27 -20.08 -31.97
N ALA A 543 -24.32 -20.51 -32.67
CA ALA A 543 -25.63 -19.85 -32.63
C ALA A 543 -26.22 -19.84 -31.21
N THR A 544 -26.03 -20.93 -30.45
CA THR A 544 -26.51 -21.03 -29.06
C THR A 544 -25.79 -20.04 -28.14
N GLU A 545 -24.45 -19.94 -28.22
CA GLU A 545 -23.69 -19.00 -27.39
C GLU A 545 -23.87 -17.54 -27.84
N LEU A 546 -23.97 -17.27 -29.14
CA LEU A 546 -24.31 -15.93 -29.64
C LEU A 546 -25.70 -15.49 -29.16
N PHE A 547 -26.69 -16.38 -29.23
CA PHE A 547 -28.03 -16.08 -28.72
C PHE A 547 -27.99 -15.76 -27.21
N ARG A 548 -27.24 -16.53 -26.43
CA ARG A 548 -27.02 -16.25 -25.00
C ARG A 548 -26.35 -14.89 -24.79
N LEU A 549 -25.30 -14.57 -25.55
CA LEU A 549 -24.55 -13.31 -25.41
C LEU A 549 -25.37 -12.10 -25.83
N HIS A 550 -26.09 -12.16 -26.95
CA HIS A 550 -26.99 -11.09 -27.37
C HIS A 550 -28.06 -10.81 -26.33
N ARG A 551 -28.62 -11.87 -25.72
CA ARG A 551 -29.55 -11.71 -24.60
C ARG A 551 -28.89 -11.03 -23.39
N LEU A 552 -27.69 -11.47 -22.99
CA LEU A 552 -26.96 -10.84 -21.88
C LEU A 552 -26.65 -9.37 -22.18
N GLN A 553 -26.18 -9.05 -23.39
CA GLN A 553 -25.87 -7.68 -23.80
C GLN A 553 -27.11 -6.79 -23.83
N ALA A 554 -28.23 -7.25 -24.40
CA ALA A 554 -29.48 -6.50 -24.42
C ALA A 554 -29.98 -6.20 -22.99
N GLU A 555 -29.89 -7.17 -22.08
CA GLU A 555 -30.24 -6.96 -20.67
C GLU A 555 -29.26 -5.97 -20.00
N LEU A 556 -27.95 -6.05 -20.25
CA LEU A 556 -26.95 -5.12 -19.71
C LEU A 556 -27.10 -3.68 -20.25
N GLU A 557 -27.42 -3.52 -21.54
CA GLU A 557 -27.69 -2.20 -22.15
C GLU A 557 -28.97 -1.58 -21.59
N THR A 558 -29.98 -2.40 -21.30
CA THR A 558 -31.20 -1.96 -20.60
C THR A 558 -30.87 -1.45 -19.19
N LEU A 559 -29.97 -2.13 -18.47
CA LEU A 559 -29.49 -1.67 -17.16
C LEU A 559 -28.68 -0.38 -17.25
N LEU A 560 -27.84 -0.21 -18.28
CA LEU A 560 -27.10 1.03 -18.50
C LEU A 560 -28.02 2.22 -18.78
N ALA A 561 -29.14 2.00 -19.49
CA ALA A 561 -30.12 3.06 -19.74
C ALA A 561 -30.70 3.65 -18.43
N LEU A 562 -30.84 2.85 -17.37
CA LEU A 562 -31.26 3.29 -16.03
C LEU A 562 -30.27 4.29 -15.39
N THR A 563 -29.05 4.37 -15.90
CA THR A 563 -28.02 5.29 -15.38
C THR A 563 -28.07 6.68 -16.01
N HIS A 564 -28.80 6.83 -17.13
CA HIS A 564 -28.95 8.09 -17.85
C HIS A 564 -30.23 8.86 -17.49
N SER A 565 -31.24 8.16 -16.96
CA SER A 565 -32.39 8.72 -16.24
C SER A 565 -32.01 9.02 -14.79
#